data_AF-A0A8S9IAJ1-F1
#
_entry.id   AF-A0A8S9IAJ1-F1
#
_cell.length_a   1.000
_cell.length_b   1.000
_cell.length_c   1.000
_cell.angle_alpha   90.00
_cell.angle_beta   90.00
_cell.angle_gamma   90.00
#
_symmetry.space_group_name_H-M   'P 1'
#
loop_
_entity.id
_entity.type
_entity.pdbx_description
1 polymer ?
#
loop_
_entity_poly.entity_id
_entity_poly.type
_entity_poly.pdbx_seq_one_letter_code
_entity_poly.pdbx_strand_id
1 'polypeptide(L)'
;MWSLAQVEQQKEDAEERGDATACQKRWVPPPKGWFKCNIGVDWMKGTRLAGGAWVLRDEKGKVILHGRRAFSEIGCLHDAKLQVLVWSVESIVSHHQNKVIFALNDGDITQMVLRPKAWPNFKGEIELILGKLCGLEWWRLVKEDRANNRGALLIAKGVTKGGQTQSYVTAGPPASLLDCFEYEEVLSSA
;
A
#
# COMPACT_ATOMS: atom_id res chain seq x y z
N MET A 1 10.54 31.48 3.29
CA MET A 1 9.94 30.23 2.73
C MET A 1 10.09 28.99 3.63
N TRP A 2 10.58 29.10 4.88
CA TRP A 2 10.72 27.95 5.80
C TRP A 2 9.44 27.61 6.61
N SER A 3 8.44 28.49 6.58
CA SER A 3 7.20 28.34 7.36
C SER A 3 6.24 27.30 6.78
N LEU A 4 6.22 27.10 5.46
CA LEU A 4 5.28 26.17 4.81
C LEU A 4 5.66 24.70 5.03
N ALA A 5 6.95 24.39 5.03
CA ALA A 5 7.45 23.04 5.29
C ALA A 5 7.21 22.59 6.75
N GLN A 6 7.32 23.51 7.71
CA GLN A 6 6.95 23.22 9.10
C GLN A 6 5.43 23.03 9.26
N VAL A 7 4.62 23.77 8.51
CA VAL A 7 3.16 23.63 8.53
C VAL A 7 2.72 22.31 7.88
N GLU A 8 3.38 21.86 6.80
CA GLU A 8 3.13 20.54 6.19
C GLU A 8 3.57 19.40 7.10
N GLN A 9 4.75 19.49 7.73
CA GLN A 9 5.22 18.51 8.71
C GLN A 9 4.29 18.46 9.94
N GLN A 10 3.87 19.62 10.45
CA GLN A 10 2.92 19.71 11.57
C GLN A 10 1.53 19.21 11.18
N LYS A 11 1.12 19.34 9.91
CA LYS A 11 -0.12 18.74 9.41
C LYS A 11 -0.01 17.21 9.35
N GLU A 12 1.08 16.67 8.81
CA GLU A 12 1.33 15.23 8.78
C GLU A 12 1.40 14.64 10.21
N ASP A 13 2.07 15.32 11.13
CA ASP A 13 2.21 14.91 12.54
C ASP A 13 0.88 15.08 13.32
N ALA A 14 0.07 16.09 13.01
CA ALA A 14 -1.25 16.30 13.59
C ALA A 14 -2.29 15.30 13.05
N GLU A 15 -2.18 14.89 11.79
CA GLU A 15 -2.93 13.78 11.21
C GLU A 15 -2.54 12.45 11.87
N GLU A 16 -1.24 12.24 12.15
CA GLU A 16 -0.75 11.08 12.94
C GLU A 16 -1.28 11.07 14.38
N ARG A 17 -1.49 12.23 15.02
CA ARG A 17 -2.12 12.33 16.36
C ARG A 17 -3.64 12.23 16.34
N GLY A 18 -4.31 12.74 15.31
CA GLY A 18 -5.77 12.72 15.18
C GLY A 18 -6.33 11.31 14.95
N ASP A 19 -5.58 10.46 14.23
CA ASP A 19 -5.95 9.07 13.92
C ASP A 19 -5.93 8.14 15.15
N ALA A 20 -5.27 8.55 16.25
CA ALA A 20 -5.29 7.80 17.51
C ALA A 20 -6.68 7.79 18.21
N THR A 21 -7.61 8.64 17.77
CA THR A 21 -8.90 8.87 18.45
C THR A 21 -10.12 8.46 17.62
N ALA A 22 -9.95 8.09 16.35
CA ALA A 22 -11.02 7.49 15.58
C ALA A 22 -11.17 6.02 15.99
N CYS A 23 -12.40 5.59 16.31
CA CYS A 23 -12.75 4.18 16.56
C CYS A 23 -11.99 3.29 15.56
N GLN A 24 -10.96 2.58 16.04
CA GLN A 24 -10.06 1.84 15.18
C GLN A 24 -10.89 0.81 14.42
N LYS A 25 -11.21 1.11 13.15
CA LYS A 25 -11.78 0.11 12.27
C LYS A 25 -10.74 -1.00 12.22
N ARG A 26 -11.06 -2.11 12.86
CA ARG A 26 -10.22 -3.31 12.81
C ARG A 26 -10.10 -3.71 11.34
N TRP A 27 -8.88 -3.99 10.89
CA TRP A 27 -8.65 -4.52 9.56
C TRP A 27 -9.56 -5.73 9.33
N VAL A 28 -10.17 -5.80 8.14
CA VAL A 28 -11.11 -6.87 7.78
C VAL A 28 -10.49 -7.75 6.70
N PRO A 29 -10.45 -9.09 6.91
CA PRO A 29 -9.95 -10.01 5.90
C PRO A 29 -10.80 -10.00 4.63
N PRO A 30 -10.22 -10.42 3.49
CA PRO A 30 -10.96 -10.61 2.26
C PRO A 30 -11.99 -11.76 2.38
N PRO A 31 -12.99 -11.80 1.48
CA PRO A 31 -13.88 -12.96 1.37
C PRO A 31 -13.11 -14.26 1.12
N LYS A 32 -13.70 -15.40 1.46
CA LYS A 32 -13.10 -16.73 1.22
C LYS A 32 -12.63 -16.89 -0.23
N GLY A 33 -11.38 -17.36 -0.39
CA GLY A 33 -10.78 -17.57 -1.72
C GLY A 33 -10.34 -16.29 -2.43
N TRP A 34 -10.34 -15.15 -1.74
CA TRP A 34 -9.71 -13.91 -2.19
C TRP A 34 -8.49 -13.60 -1.33
N PHE A 35 -7.52 -12.94 -1.94
CA PHE A 35 -6.44 -12.30 -1.20
C PHE A 35 -6.69 -10.80 -1.08
N LYS A 36 -6.18 -10.19 -0.01
CA LYS A 36 -6.09 -8.73 0.14
C LYS A 36 -4.62 -8.32 0.14
N CYS A 37 -4.25 -7.46 -0.79
CA CYS A 37 -2.92 -6.89 -0.93
C CYS A 37 -2.96 -5.44 -0.40
N ASN A 38 -2.47 -5.23 0.82
CA ASN A 38 -2.37 -3.91 1.42
C ASN A 38 -1.06 -3.23 0.98
N ILE A 39 -1.17 -2.02 0.43
CA ILE A 39 -0.05 -1.29 -0.16
C ILE A 39 0.32 -0.09 0.71
N GLY A 40 1.61 0.00 1.05
CA GLY A 40 2.22 1.07 1.82
C GLY A 40 3.17 1.89 0.96
N VAL A 41 3.09 3.21 1.10
CA VAL A 41 3.95 4.17 0.39
C VAL A 41 4.39 5.23 1.38
N ASP A 42 5.69 5.51 1.43
CA ASP A 42 6.28 6.64 2.14
C ASP A 42 7.24 7.35 1.17
N TRP A 43 7.24 8.68 1.13
CA TRP A 43 8.08 9.44 0.21
C TRP A 43 8.70 10.64 0.91
N MET A 44 10.00 10.84 0.70
CA MET A 44 10.74 11.97 1.22
C MET A 44 11.07 12.94 0.09
N LYS A 45 10.42 14.11 0.12
CA LYS A 45 10.65 15.19 -0.86
C LYS A 45 12.11 15.64 -0.92
N GLY A 46 12.79 15.71 0.24
CA GLY A 46 14.17 16.19 0.32
C GLY A 46 15.19 15.30 -0.39
N THR A 47 15.02 13.98 -0.34
CA THR A 47 15.93 13.02 -0.98
C THR A 47 15.37 12.46 -2.28
N ARG A 48 14.12 12.80 -2.63
CA ARG A 48 13.37 12.23 -3.76
C ARG A 48 13.32 10.70 -3.73
N LEU A 49 13.34 10.13 -2.52
CA LEU A 49 13.30 8.68 -2.27
C LEU A 49 11.90 8.30 -1.82
N ALA A 50 11.31 7.31 -2.47
CA ALA A 50 10.10 6.63 -2.00
C ALA A 50 10.41 5.20 -1.55
N GLY A 51 9.80 4.81 -0.43
CA GLY A 51 9.65 3.45 0.02
C GLY A 51 8.30 2.91 -0.42
N GLY A 52 8.31 1.78 -1.11
CA GLY A 52 7.11 1.02 -1.42
C GLY A 52 7.13 -0.32 -0.70
N ALA A 53 5.96 -0.74 -0.24
CA ALA A 53 5.76 -2.07 0.29
C ALA A 53 4.36 -2.58 -0.01
N TRP A 54 4.22 -3.89 -0.08
CA TRP A 54 2.93 -4.55 -0.17
C TRP A 54 2.92 -5.80 0.70
N VAL A 55 1.76 -6.13 1.26
CA VAL A 55 1.55 -7.32 2.09
C VAL A 55 0.30 -8.04 1.60
N LEU A 56 0.46 -9.27 1.15
CA LEU A 56 -0.61 -10.12 0.65
C LEU A 56 -1.11 -11.05 1.76
N ARG A 57 -2.41 -11.00 2.03
CA ARG A 57 -3.08 -11.77 3.08
C ARG A 57 -4.25 -12.59 2.55
N ASP A 58 -4.44 -13.78 3.10
CA ASP A 58 -5.57 -14.66 2.76
C ASP A 58 -6.87 -14.31 3.51
N GLU A 59 -7.92 -15.11 3.34
CA GLU A 59 -9.21 -14.92 4.00
C GLU A 59 -9.19 -15.06 5.52
N LYS A 60 -8.10 -15.55 6.12
CA LYS A 60 -7.91 -15.64 7.57
C LYS A 60 -7.07 -14.48 8.12
N GLY A 61 -6.57 -13.61 7.25
CA GLY A 61 -5.64 -12.55 7.62
C GLY A 61 -4.18 -12.98 7.62
N LYS A 62 -3.89 -14.25 7.31
CA LYS A 62 -2.53 -14.76 7.34
C LYS A 62 -1.71 -14.14 6.22
N VAL A 63 -0.52 -13.66 6.56
CA VAL A 63 0.42 -13.12 5.57
C VAL A 63 1.01 -14.27 4.74
N ILE A 64 0.79 -14.19 3.43
CA ILE A 64 1.28 -15.17 2.46
C ILE A 64 2.62 -14.70 1.87
N LEU A 65 2.65 -13.45 1.42
CA LEU A 65 3.81 -12.80 0.82
C LEU A 65 3.88 -11.35 1.25
N HIS A 66 5.09 -10.80 1.31
CA HIS A 66 5.27 -9.36 1.34
C HIS A 66 6.49 -8.92 0.53
N GLY A 67 6.47 -7.68 0.08
CA GLY A 67 7.57 -7.07 -0.66
C GLY A 67 7.94 -5.71 -0.11
N ARG A 68 9.20 -5.34 -0.31
CA ARG A 68 9.76 -4.00 -0.04
C ARG A 68 10.61 -3.55 -1.23
N ARG A 69 10.51 -2.28 -1.61
CA ARG A 69 11.32 -1.68 -2.67
C ARG A 69 11.60 -0.20 -2.41
N ALA A 70 12.79 0.24 -2.78
CA ALA A 70 13.16 1.65 -2.86
C ALA A 70 12.98 2.18 -4.29
N PHE A 71 12.47 3.39 -4.42
CA PHE A 71 12.30 4.12 -5.68
C PHE A 71 12.97 5.48 -5.56
N SER A 72 14.00 5.71 -6.38
CA SER A 72 14.75 6.97 -6.40
C SER A 72 14.18 7.94 -7.43
N GLU A 73 14.64 9.20 -7.39
CA GLU A 73 14.28 10.23 -8.38
C GLU A 73 12.77 10.56 -8.44
N ILE A 74 12.01 10.28 -7.37
CA ILE A 74 10.57 10.52 -7.33
C ILE A 74 10.28 12.01 -7.07
N GLY A 75 9.61 12.65 -8.03
CA GLY A 75 9.33 14.08 -8.01
C GLY A 75 8.16 14.49 -7.11
N CYS A 76 7.16 13.62 -6.96
CA CYS A 76 6.00 13.89 -6.11
C CYS A 76 5.39 12.62 -5.50
N LEU A 77 4.56 12.80 -4.47
CA LEU A 77 3.87 11.69 -3.79
C LEU A 77 2.93 10.93 -4.73
N HIS A 78 2.30 11.60 -5.69
CA HIS A 78 1.42 10.95 -6.68
C HIS A 78 2.20 9.91 -7.50
N ASP A 79 3.36 10.30 -8.05
CA ASP A 79 4.24 9.39 -8.79
C ASP A 79 4.73 8.22 -7.93
N ALA A 80 5.06 8.49 -6.65
CA ALA A 80 5.42 7.45 -5.69
C ALA A 80 4.30 6.41 -5.58
N LYS A 81 3.07 6.85 -5.34
CA LYS A 81 1.90 5.97 -5.18
C LYS A 81 1.60 5.19 -6.46
N LEU A 82 1.68 5.83 -7.62
CA LEU A 82 1.50 5.20 -8.92
C LEU A 82 2.53 4.10 -9.15
N GLN A 83 3.82 4.40 -8.98
CA GLN A 83 4.90 3.42 -9.20
C GLN A 83 4.81 2.24 -8.24
N VAL A 84 4.52 2.50 -6.97
CA VAL A 84 4.38 1.43 -5.97
C VAL A 84 3.15 0.56 -6.27
N LEU A 85 2.02 1.15 -6.71
CA LEU A 85 0.85 0.38 -7.13
C LEU A 85 1.17 -0.51 -8.33
N VAL A 86 1.76 0.05 -9.38
CA VAL A 86 2.15 -0.68 -10.59
C VAL A 86 3.07 -1.85 -10.23
N TRP A 87 4.13 -1.58 -9.45
CA TRP A 87 5.05 -2.62 -8.99
C TRP A 87 4.37 -3.69 -8.14
N SER A 88 3.42 -3.29 -7.28
CA SER A 88 2.66 -4.24 -6.45
C SER A 88 1.82 -5.17 -7.33
N VAL A 89 1.10 -4.63 -8.32
CA VAL A 89 0.30 -5.43 -9.26
C VAL A 89 1.20 -6.39 -10.05
N GLU A 90 2.30 -5.90 -10.61
CA GLU A 90 3.27 -6.73 -11.34
C GLU A 90 3.83 -7.87 -10.47
N SER A 91 4.15 -7.57 -9.20
CA SER A 91 4.64 -8.56 -8.25
C SER A 91 3.59 -9.65 -8.02
N ILE A 92 2.34 -9.28 -7.75
CA ILE A 92 1.23 -10.22 -7.53
C ILE A 92 0.98 -11.10 -8.77
N VAL A 93 0.98 -10.52 -9.96
CA VAL A 93 0.86 -11.27 -11.24
C VAL A 93 2.02 -12.25 -11.40
N SER A 94 3.26 -11.83 -11.14
CA SER A 94 4.45 -12.69 -11.25
C SER A 94 4.47 -13.86 -10.26
N HIS A 95 3.77 -13.73 -9.13
CA HIS A 95 3.60 -14.79 -8.13
C HIS A 95 2.34 -15.64 -8.37
N HIS A 96 1.70 -15.48 -9.53
CA HIS A 96 0.51 -16.24 -9.95
C HIS A 96 -0.65 -16.18 -8.95
N GLN A 97 -0.75 -15.06 -8.22
CA GLN A 97 -1.84 -14.83 -7.28
C GLN A 97 -3.00 -14.19 -8.03
N ASN A 98 -4.18 -14.80 -7.92
CA ASN A 98 -5.39 -14.39 -8.61
C ASN A 98 -6.52 -14.15 -7.57
N LYS A 99 -7.62 -13.49 -7.95
CA LYS A 99 -8.66 -13.03 -7.00
C LYS A 99 -8.10 -12.11 -5.90
N VAL A 100 -7.57 -10.96 -6.31
CA VAL A 100 -6.87 -10.05 -5.37
C VAL A 100 -7.59 -8.72 -5.20
N ILE A 101 -7.74 -8.29 -3.96
CA ILE A 101 -8.18 -6.94 -3.59
C ILE A 101 -6.95 -6.09 -3.29
N PHE A 102 -6.63 -5.14 -4.15
CA PHE A 102 -5.58 -4.15 -3.89
C PHE A 102 -6.14 -3.01 -3.04
N ALA A 103 -5.54 -2.80 -1.87
CA ALA A 103 -5.97 -1.87 -0.86
C ALA A 103 -4.90 -0.78 -0.66
N LEU A 104 -5.18 0.43 -1.15
CA LEU A 104 -4.27 1.59 -1.08
C LEU A 104 -4.88 2.71 -0.25
N ASN A 105 -4.04 3.45 0.47
CA ASN A 105 -4.46 4.67 1.15
C ASN A 105 -4.43 5.88 0.20
N ASP A 106 -5.20 5.78 -0.89
CA ASP A 106 -5.39 6.86 -1.86
C ASP A 106 -6.75 6.72 -2.58
N GLY A 107 -7.61 7.71 -2.35
CA GLY A 107 -8.94 7.74 -2.95
C GLY A 107 -8.91 8.12 -4.44
N ASP A 108 -8.00 9.01 -4.83
CA ASP A 108 -7.97 9.58 -6.18
C ASP A 108 -7.51 8.54 -7.19
N ILE A 109 -6.39 7.85 -6.95
CA ILE A 109 -5.92 6.74 -7.80
C ILE A 109 -6.98 5.64 -7.87
N THR A 110 -7.64 5.33 -6.75
CA THR A 110 -8.73 4.34 -6.74
C THR A 110 -9.88 4.78 -7.66
N GLN A 111 -10.37 6.01 -7.53
CA GLN A 111 -11.47 6.52 -8.36
C GLN A 111 -11.07 6.72 -9.82
N MET A 112 -9.81 7.08 -10.08
CA MET A 112 -9.24 7.23 -11.41
C MET A 112 -9.34 5.92 -12.21
N VAL A 113 -8.97 4.80 -11.60
CA VAL A 113 -9.06 3.47 -12.22
C VAL A 113 -10.51 3.00 -12.34
N LEU A 114 -11.35 3.23 -11.32
CA LEU A 114 -12.74 2.76 -11.30
C LEU A 114 -13.69 3.62 -12.15
N ARG A 115 -13.36 4.88 -12.39
CA ARG A 115 -14.19 5.86 -13.12
C ARG A 115 -13.34 6.64 -14.13
N PRO A 116 -12.69 5.98 -15.11
CA PRO A 116 -11.72 6.62 -15.98
C PRO A 116 -12.28 7.80 -16.79
N LYS A 117 -13.57 7.78 -17.13
CA LYS A 117 -14.26 8.88 -17.82
C LYS A 117 -14.32 10.18 -17.02
N ALA A 118 -14.27 10.11 -15.68
CA ALA A 118 -14.25 11.28 -14.81
C ALA A 118 -12.84 11.89 -14.66
N TRP A 119 -11.80 11.21 -15.14
CA TRP A 119 -10.40 11.59 -14.97
C TRP A 119 -9.63 11.62 -16.32
N PRO A 120 -10.11 12.38 -17.32
CA PRO A 120 -9.57 12.33 -18.68
C PRO A 120 -8.09 12.75 -18.79
N ASN A 121 -7.63 13.61 -17.87
CA ASN A 121 -6.23 14.07 -17.85
C ASN A 121 -5.24 12.98 -17.38
N PHE A 122 -5.74 11.90 -16.77
CA PHE A 122 -4.91 10.82 -16.24
C PHE A 122 -4.96 9.55 -17.10
N LYS A 123 -5.26 9.73 -18.40
CA LYS A 123 -5.47 8.60 -19.31
C LYS A 123 -4.25 7.68 -19.39
N GLY A 124 -3.03 8.24 -19.40
CA GLY A 124 -1.81 7.45 -19.45
C GLY A 124 -1.60 6.59 -18.21
N GLU A 125 -1.84 7.13 -17.02
CA GLU A 125 -1.75 6.43 -15.75
C GLU A 125 -2.82 5.34 -15.63
N ILE A 126 -4.04 5.64 -16.08
CA ILE A 126 -5.15 4.68 -16.15
C ILE A 126 -4.78 3.50 -17.04
N GLU A 127 -4.31 3.76 -18.27
CA GLU A 127 -3.92 2.74 -19.23
C GLU A 127 -2.75 1.89 -18.69
N LEU A 128 -1.78 2.53 -18.04
CA LEU A 128 -0.68 1.84 -17.38
C LEU A 128 -1.19 0.86 -16.31
N ILE A 129 -2.02 1.32 -15.37
CA ILE A 129 -2.53 0.46 -14.28
C ILE A 129 -3.41 -0.67 -14.84
N LEU A 130 -4.36 -0.35 -15.72
CA LEU A 130 -5.25 -1.35 -16.31
C LEU A 130 -4.49 -2.38 -17.15
N GLY A 131 -3.44 -1.94 -17.86
CA GLY A 131 -2.55 -2.82 -18.61
C GLY A 131 -1.75 -3.79 -17.73
N LYS A 132 -1.54 -3.50 -16.44
CA LYS A 132 -0.97 -4.48 -15.50
C LYS A 132 -2.03 -5.38 -14.88
N LEU A 133 -3.19 -4.82 -14.56
CA LEU A 133 -4.31 -5.56 -13.97
C LEU A 133 -4.89 -6.61 -14.92
N CYS A 134 -4.70 -6.48 -16.24
CA CYS A 134 -5.15 -7.48 -17.21
C CYS A 134 -4.50 -8.86 -17.03
N GLY A 135 -3.37 -8.95 -16.31
CA GLY A 135 -2.73 -10.21 -15.93
C GLY A 135 -3.46 -10.98 -14.83
N LEU A 136 -4.54 -10.42 -14.26
CA LEU A 136 -5.35 -11.03 -13.21
C LEU A 136 -6.76 -11.34 -13.74
N GLU A 137 -7.26 -12.53 -13.46
CA GLU A 137 -8.63 -12.93 -13.83
C GLU A 137 -9.67 -12.16 -13.02
N TRP A 138 -9.39 -11.99 -11.73
CA TRP A 138 -10.27 -11.28 -10.81
C TRP A 138 -9.47 -10.33 -9.92
N TRP A 139 -9.85 -9.07 -9.95
CA TRP A 139 -9.27 -8.05 -9.10
C TRP A 139 -10.30 -7.05 -8.61
N ARG A 140 -9.99 -6.40 -7.49
CA ARG A 140 -10.69 -5.20 -7.01
C ARG A 140 -9.65 -4.18 -6.56
N LEU A 141 -9.98 -2.91 -6.72
CA LEU A 141 -9.18 -1.81 -6.20
C LEU A 141 -10.04 -1.05 -5.19
N VAL A 142 -9.52 -0.86 -3.97
CA VAL A 142 -10.25 -0.19 -2.89
C VAL A 142 -9.39 0.84 -2.18
N LYS A 143 -10.01 1.94 -1.78
CA LYS A 143 -9.42 2.85 -0.80
C LYS A 143 -9.50 2.17 0.56
N GLU A 144 -8.37 2.08 1.23
CA GLU A 144 -8.25 1.53 2.58
C GLU A 144 -7.75 2.62 3.54
N ASP A 145 -8.17 2.56 4.79
CA ASP A 145 -7.76 3.54 5.80
C ASP A 145 -6.28 3.34 6.19
N ARG A 146 -5.57 4.43 6.52
CA ARG A 146 -4.14 4.40 6.87
C ARG A 146 -3.84 3.38 7.97
N ALA A 147 -4.68 3.33 9.01
CA ALA A 147 -4.58 2.37 10.10
C ALA A 147 -4.60 0.90 9.61
N ASN A 148 -5.46 0.57 8.65
CA ASN A 148 -5.59 -0.77 8.07
C ASN A 148 -4.43 -1.15 7.12
N ASN A 149 -3.69 -0.15 6.62
CA ASN A 149 -2.47 -0.34 5.84
C ASN A 149 -1.19 -0.19 6.68
N ARG A 150 -1.29 -0.09 8.02
CA ARG A 150 -0.17 0.23 8.91
C ARG A 150 1.02 -0.71 8.73
N GLY A 151 0.80 -2.02 8.63
CA GLY A 151 1.89 -2.99 8.44
C GLY A 151 2.72 -2.71 7.18
N ALA A 152 2.07 -2.51 6.03
CA ALA A 152 2.76 -2.15 4.79
C ALA A 152 3.43 -0.77 4.89
N LEU A 153 2.77 0.20 5.53
CA LEU A 153 3.34 1.54 5.72
C LEU A 153 4.62 1.52 6.58
N LEU A 154 4.68 0.69 7.62
CA LEU A 154 5.88 0.54 8.46
C LEU A 154 7.06 -0.03 7.67
N ILE A 155 6.81 -1.00 6.77
CA ILE A 155 7.83 -1.53 5.87
C ILE A 155 8.34 -0.43 4.92
N ALA A 156 7.42 0.34 4.32
CA ALA A 156 7.76 1.46 3.44
C ALA A 156 8.59 2.54 4.16
N LYS A 157 8.20 2.92 5.39
CA LYS A 157 8.97 3.85 6.24
C LYS A 157 10.36 3.30 6.60
N GLY A 158 10.51 1.97 6.69
CA GLY A 158 11.82 1.34 6.86
C GLY A 158 12.81 1.65 5.73
N VAL A 159 12.32 1.88 4.51
CA VAL A 159 13.14 2.28 3.36
C VAL A 159 13.59 3.72 3.49
N THR A 160 12.65 4.64 3.70
CA THR A 160 12.91 6.09 3.70
C THR A 160 13.61 6.55 4.96
N LYS A 161 13.14 6.10 6.13
CA LYS A 161 13.62 6.56 7.45
C LYS A 161 14.58 5.57 8.11
N GLY A 162 14.53 4.30 7.72
CA GLY A 162 15.33 3.22 8.31
C GLY A 162 16.53 2.76 7.48
N GLY A 163 16.77 3.35 6.31
CA GLY A 163 17.91 3.02 5.44
C GLY A 163 17.82 1.66 4.75
N GLN A 164 16.67 0.98 4.80
CA GLN A 164 16.50 -0.37 4.28
C GLN A 164 16.20 -0.37 2.77
N THR A 165 17.17 0.07 1.95
CA THR A 165 16.97 0.29 0.51
C THR A 165 16.99 -0.97 -0.34
N GLN A 166 17.48 -2.10 0.19
CA GLN A 166 17.51 -3.37 -0.54
C GLN A 166 16.08 -3.85 -0.84
N SER A 167 15.83 -4.15 -2.11
CA SER A 167 14.54 -4.67 -2.56
C SER A 167 14.45 -6.19 -2.34
N TYR A 168 13.27 -6.68 -1.94
CA TYR A 168 13.02 -8.11 -1.79
C TYR A 168 11.53 -8.45 -1.88
N VAL A 169 11.26 -9.74 -2.09
CA VAL A 169 9.96 -10.38 -1.83
C VAL A 169 10.21 -11.64 -1.01
N THR A 170 9.41 -11.88 0.02
CA THR A 170 9.55 -13.04 0.89
C THR A 170 8.19 -13.60 1.30
N ALA A 171 8.18 -14.89 1.62
CA ALA A 171 7.01 -15.57 2.16
C ALA A 171 6.84 -15.30 3.66
N GLY A 172 5.58 -15.28 4.09
CA GLY A 172 5.21 -15.05 5.48
C GLY A 172 5.33 -13.60 5.95
N PRO A 173 5.02 -13.34 7.23
CA PRO A 173 5.11 -12.01 7.82
C PRO A 173 6.58 -11.56 7.99
N PRO A 174 6.86 -10.23 7.96
CA PRO A 174 8.16 -9.70 8.35
C PRO A 174 8.40 -9.96 9.84
N ALA A 175 9.55 -10.56 10.20
CA ALA A 175 9.86 -10.92 11.58
C ALA A 175 9.75 -9.75 12.57
N SER A 176 10.14 -8.55 12.15
CA SER A 176 10.06 -7.34 12.98
C SER A 176 8.62 -6.80 13.20
N LEU A 177 7.64 -7.34 12.49
CA LEU A 177 6.24 -6.90 12.50
C LEU A 177 5.27 -8.05 12.77
N LEU A 178 5.76 -9.20 13.29
CA LEU A 178 4.95 -10.39 13.52
C LEU A 178 3.72 -10.08 14.38
N ASP A 179 3.92 -9.46 15.54
CA ASP A 179 2.84 -9.09 16.47
C ASP A 179 1.77 -8.20 15.83
N CYS A 180 2.15 -7.34 14.87
CA CYS A 180 1.21 -6.47 14.18
C CYS A 180 0.26 -7.26 13.27
N PHE A 181 0.74 -8.34 12.65
CA PHE A 181 -0.08 -9.13 11.73
C PHE A 181 -0.85 -10.23 12.46
N GLU A 182 -0.27 -10.89 13.47
CA GLU A 182 -0.95 -11.94 14.23
C GLU A 182 -2.19 -11.43 14.98
N TYR A 183 -2.16 -10.19 15.48
CA TYR A 183 -3.33 -9.57 16.11
C TYR A 183 -4.51 -9.35 15.15
N GLU A 184 -4.23 -9.26 13.85
CA GLU A 184 -5.23 -9.05 12.79
C GLU A 184 -5.71 -10.37 12.17
N GLU A 185 -5.12 -11.51 12.53
CA GLU A 185 -5.56 -12.83 12.09
C GLU A 185 -6.87 -13.24 12.78
N VAL A 186 -7.77 -13.83 12.00
CA VAL A 186 -8.99 -14.43 12.57
C VAL A 186 -8.58 -15.75 13.21
N LEU A 187 -8.49 -15.78 14.53
CA LEU A 187 -8.34 -17.02 15.30
C LEU A 187 -9.44 -17.99 14.87
N SER A 188 -9.05 -19.16 14.38
CA SER A 188 -10.02 -20.24 14.19
C SER A 188 -10.53 -20.60 15.58
N SER A 189 -11.83 -20.36 15.83
CA SER A 189 -12.51 -20.97 16.97
C SER A 189 -12.32 -22.48 16.84
N ALA A 190 -11.54 -23.04 17.77
CA ALA A 190 -11.28 -24.47 17.89
C ALA A 190 -12.56 -25.27 18.09
#